data_AF-A0A929ULH2-F1
#
_entry.id   AF-A0A929ULH2-F1
#
_cell.length_a   1.000
_cell.length_b   1.000
_cell.length_c   1.000
_cell.angle_alpha   90.00
_cell.angle_beta   90.00
_cell.angle_gamma   90.00
#
_symmetry.space_group_name_H-M   'P 1'
#
loop_
_entity.id
_entity.type
_entity.pdbx_description
1 polymer ?
#
loop_
_entity_poly.entity_id
_entity_poly.type
_entity_poly.pdbx_seq_one_letter_code
_entity_poly.pdbx_strand_id
1 'polypeptide(L)'
;MNDDLFDAAAIEQIAKDRFGVSLDVGSVVARRIDCSQAAQATFFLSTKKQLYGFIEGSPQLTLGDIRKMAVRMGVRPETFFPPKGQPQYFEEVAREMFVKVYPGRHDISEDDLRFYRTLVPYCPALFLVEEVKNGMIYCADHDARSGWRPAAKFVYRRIRTS
;
A
#
# COMPACT_ATOMS: atom_id res chain seq x y z
N MET A 1 7.79 -21.17 -11.66
CA MET A 1 8.68 -21.82 -10.67
C MET A 1 9.96 -21.02 -10.42
N ASN A 2 10.76 -20.63 -11.41
CA ASN A 2 11.91 -19.74 -11.16
C ASN A 2 11.48 -18.28 -10.92
N ASP A 3 10.58 -17.75 -11.75
CA ASP A 3 10.13 -16.35 -11.63
C ASP A 3 9.46 -16.03 -10.29
N ASP A 4 8.85 -17.03 -9.65
CA ASP A 4 8.19 -16.87 -8.35
C ASP A 4 9.20 -16.62 -7.22
N LEU A 5 10.37 -17.26 -7.29
CA LEU A 5 11.44 -17.10 -6.32
C LEU A 5 12.19 -15.78 -6.53
N PHE A 6 12.43 -15.41 -7.80
CA PHE A 6 13.08 -14.15 -8.14
C PHE A 6 12.24 -12.94 -7.75
N ASP A 7 10.92 -12.97 -8.00
CA ASP A 7 10.03 -11.88 -7.59
C ASP A 7 9.88 -11.78 -6.06
N ALA A 8 9.85 -12.91 -5.35
CA ALA A 8 9.81 -12.91 -3.88
C ALA A 8 11.06 -12.25 -3.29
N ALA A 9 12.25 -12.69 -3.71
CA ALA A 9 13.51 -12.11 -3.26
C ALA A 9 13.63 -10.61 -3.61
N ALA A 10 13.14 -10.20 -4.79
CA ALA A 10 13.10 -8.80 -5.18
C ALA A 10 12.22 -7.96 -4.24
N ILE A 11 11.02 -8.46 -3.90
CA ILE A 11 10.10 -7.79 -2.97
C ILE A 11 10.71 -7.70 -1.57
N GLU A 12 11.36 -8.75 -1.08
CA GLU A 12 12.04 -8.75 0.22
C GLU A 12 13.16 -7.72 0.27
N GLN A 13 13.98 -7.66 -0.78
CA GLN A 13 15.07 -6.69 -0.90
C GLN A 13 14.52 -5.25 -0.95
N ILE A 14 13.48 -5.00 -1.75
CA ILE A 14 12.82 -3.69 -1.82
C ILE A 14 12.20 -3.31 -0.46
N ALA A 15 11.54 -4.24 0.22
CA ALA A 15 10.96 -4.02 1.54
C ALA A 15 12.03 -3.56 2.55
N LYS A 16 13.18 -4.21 2.54
CA LYS A 16 14.32 -3.90 3.42
C LYS A 16 15.01 -2.59 3.07
N ASP A 17 15.17 -2.30 1.78
CA ASP A 17 15.92 -1.13 1.31
C ASP A 17 15.09 0.15 1.36
N ARG A 18 13.83 0.08 0.91
CA ARG A 18 12.95 1.25 0.80
C ARG A 18 12.17 1.54 2.08
N PHE A 19 11.80 0.52 2.85
CA PHE A 19 10.94 0.68 4.02
C PHE A 19 11.61 0.24 5.33
N GLY A 20 12.79 -0.39 5.26
CA GLY A 20 13.46 -0.92 6.45
C GLY A 20 12.75 -2.13 7.07
N VAL A 21 11.87 -2.80 6.31
CA VAL A 21 11.06 -3.92 6.80
C VAL A 21 11.68 -5.23 6.32
N SER A 22 12.16 -6.06 7.26
CA SER A 22 12.59 -7.42 6.96
C SER A 22 11.37 -8.33 6.83
N LEU A 23 11.06 -8.76 5.61
CA LEU A 23 9.97 -9.67 5.30
C LEU A 23 10.56 -10.99 4.79
N ASP A 24 9.88 -12.09 5.11
CA ASP A 24 10.08 -13.39 4.47
C ASP A 24 8.77 -13.72 3.73
N VAL A 25 8.83 -13.75 2.40
CA VAL A 25 7.68 -14.00 1.52
C VAL A 25 7.41 -15.50 1.49
N GLY A 26 6.25 -15.91 2.02
CA GLY A 26 5.82 -17.31 2.03
C GLY A 26 5.10 -17.73 0.75
N SER A 27 4.23 -16.87 0.22
CA SER A 27 3.49 -17.16 -1.03
C SER A 27 2.91 -15.89 -1.65
N VAL A 28 2.93 -15.81 -2.98
CA VAL A 28 2.29 -14.71 -3.73
C VAL A 28 0.81 -15.06 -3.99
N VAL A 29 -0.09 -14.13 -3.66
CA VAL A 29 -1.55 -14.27 -3.83
C VAL A 29 -2.00 -13.70 -5.18
N ALA A 30 -1.47 -12.55 -5.57
CA ALA A 30 -1.70 -11.93 -6.87
C ALA A 30 -0.45 -11.16 -7.28
N ARG A 31 -0.01 -11.30 -8.52
CA ARG A 31 1.27 -10.75 -9.02
C ARG A 31 1.04 -9.67 -10.05
N ARG A 32 1.72 -8.52 -9.86
CA ARG A 32 1.80 -7.40 -10.83
C ARG A 32 0.46 -7.13 -11.52
N ILE A 33 -0.60 -7.15 -10.72
CA ILE A 33 -1.94 -6.90 -11.23
C ILE A 33 -2.15 -5.40 -11.33
N ASP A 34 -2.75 -4.94 -12.42
CA ASP A 34 -2.95 -3.51 -12.63
C ASP A 34 -3.90 -2.96 -11.56
N CYS A 35 -3.52 -1.86 -10.92
CA CYS A 35 -4.35 -1.12 -9.96
C CYS A 35 -4.72 0.29 -10.48
N SER A 36 -4.05 0.73 -11.54
CA SER A 36 -4.39 1.87 -12.40
C SER A 36 -3.73 1.68 -13.78
N GLN A 37 -3.84 2.67 -14.68
CA GLN A 37 -3.15 2.65 -15.98
C GLN A 37 -1.62 2.61 -15.88
N ALA A 38 -1.05 3.11 -14.79
CA ALA A 38 0.39 3.28 -14.63
C ALA A 38 0.87 2.80 -13.24
N ALA A 39 0.15 1.85 -12.64
CA ALA A 39 0.54 1.27 -11.36
C ALA A 39 0.13 -0.19 -11.28
N GLN A 40 1.01 -0.99 -10.72
CA GLN A 40 0.84 -2.42 -10.51
C GLN A 40 0.95 -2.76 -9.03
N ALA A 41 0.23 -3.79 -8.64
CA ALA A 41 0.17 -4.25 -7.28
C ALA A 41 0.53 -5.74 -7.19
N THR A 42 1.29 -6.09 -6.17
CA THR A 42 1.56 -7.48 -5.80
C THR A 42 1.10 -7.72 -4.37
N PHE A 43 0.26 -8.73 -4.18
CA PHE A 43 -0.20 -9.17 -2.86
C PHE A 43 0.48 -10.49 -2.51
N PHE A 44 1.02 -10.58 -1.30
CA PHE A 44 1.75 -11.75 -0.84
C PHE A 44 1.57 -11.99 0.65
N LEU A 45 1.62 -13.25 1.05
CA LEU A 45 1.68 -13.65 2.44
C LEU A 45 3.14 -13.74 2.87
N SER A 46 3.42 -13.26 4.08
CA SER A 46 4.65 -13.62 4.77
C SER A 46 4.62 -15.08 5.25
N THR A 47 5.77 -15.62 5.63
CA THR A 47 5.88 -16.91 6.34
C THR A 47 5.02 -16.94 7.62
N LYS A 48 4.82 -15.77 8.25
CA LYS A 48 3.93 -15.57 9.42
C LYS A 48 2.44 -15.39 9.05
N LYS A 49 2.05 -15.69 7.80
CA LYS A 49 0.67 -15.61 7.29
C LYS A 49 0.04 -14.21 7.40
N GLN A 50 0.87 -13.16 7.38
CA GLN A 50 0.40 -11.79 7.27
C GLN A 50 0.33 -11.39 5.80
N LEU A 51 -0.79 -10.80 5.37
CA LEU A 51 -0.98 -10.36 4.00
C LEU A 51 -0.44 -8.93 3.82
N TYR A 52 0.46 -8.76 2.86
CA TYR A 52 1.02 -7.48 2.47
C TYR A 52 0.57 -7.12 1.06
N GLY A 53 0.44 -5.82 0.81
CA GLY A 53 0.31 -5.24 -0.52
C GLY A 53 1.52 -4.37 -0.84
N PHE A 54 2.13 -4.61 -1.99
CA PHE A 54 3.17 -3.77 -2.57
C PHE A 54 2.63 -3.13 -3.84
N ILE A 55 2.73 -1.81 -3.96
CA ILE A 55 2.31 -1.06 -5.15
C ILE A 55 3.49 -0.28 -5.69
N GLU A 56 3.70 -0.36 -7.00
CA GLU A 56 4.68 0.41 -7.75
C GLU A 56 4.03 1.07 -8.96
N GLY A 57 4.54 2.21 -9.38
CA GLY A 57 3.96 2.98 -10.48
C GLY A 57 4.57 4.38 -10.58
N SER A 58 3.76 5.35 -11.01
CA SER A 58 4.20 6.75 -11.11
C SER A 58 4.70 7.30 -9.77
N PRO A 59 5.81 8.06 -9.74
CA PRO A 59 6.34 8.68 -8.52
C PRO A 59 5.44 9.76 -7.92
N GLN A 60 4.43 10.23 -8.67
CA GLN A 60 3.49 11.26 -8.22
C GLN A 60 2.32 10.70 -7.39
N LEU A 61 2.22 9.38 -7.25
CA LEU A 61 1.15 8.77 -6.47
C LEU A 61 1.24 9.21 -5.01
N THR A 62 0.10 9.56 -4.43
CA THR A 62 0.00 9.98 -3.03
C THR A 62 -0.50 8.85 -2.14
N LEU A 63 -0.33 8.97 -0.82
CA LEU A 63 -0.90 8.03 0.15
C LEU A 63 -2.43 7.89 -0.03
N GLY A 64 -3.11 8.97 -0.40
CA GLY A 64 -4.54 8.98 -0.72
C GLY A 64 -4.86 8.11 -1.94
N ASP A 65 -4.04 8.18 -2.99
CA ASP A 65 -4.21 7.36 -4.19
C ASP A 65 -3.95 5.89 -3.90
N ILE A 66 -2.86 5.57 -3.18
CA ILE A 66 -2.54 4.19 -2.75
C ILE A 66 -3.71 3.62 -1.94
N ARG A 67 -4.26 4.37 -0.99
CA ARG A 67 -5.42 3.94 -0.19
C ARG A 67 -6.66 3.70 -1.04
N LYS A 68 -6.96 4.60 -1.98
CA LYS A 68 -8.10 4.44 -2.91
C LYS A 68 -7.93 3.20 -3.79
N MET A 69 -6.73 2.97 -4.33
CA MET A 69 -6.41 1.78 -5.11
C MET A 69 -6.59 0.52 -4.28
N ALA A 70 -6.02 0.45 -3.07
CA ALA A 70 -6.18 -0.69 -2.17
C ALA A 70 -7.67 -1.02 -1.91
N VAL A 71 -8.50 0.00 -1.61
CA VAL A 71 -9.94 -0.21 -1.39
C VAL A 71 -10.65 -0.74 -2.63
N ARG A 72 -10.32 -0.21 -3.82
CA ARG A 72 -10.91 -0.68 -5.09
C ARG A 72 -10.46 -2.08 -5.48
N MET A 73 -9.24 -2.47 -5.09
CA MET A 73 -8.74 -3.84 -5.22
C MET A 73 -9.41 -4.83 -4.26
N GLY A 74 -10.35 -4.36 -3.42
CA GLY A 74 -11.06 -5.21 -2.47
C GLY A 74 -10.30 -5.45 -1.17
N VAL A 75 -9.27 -4.67 -0.86
CA VAL A 75 -8.50 -4.85 0.39
C VAL A 75 -8.68 -3.66 1.34
N ARG A 76 -8.63 -3.94 2.64
CA ARG A 76 -8.59 -2.92 3.68
C ARG A 76 -7.15 -2.81 4.21
N PRO A 77 -6.43 -1.71 3.95
CA PRO A 77 -5.10 -1.53 4.50
C PRO A 77 -5.17 -1.22 6.00
N GLU A 78 -4.27 -1.82 6.78
CA GLU A 78 -4.12 -1.59 8.22
C GLU A 78 -3.02 -0.56 8.50
N THR A 79 -1.81 -0.84 8.02
CA THR A 79 -0.61 -0.05 8.30
C THR A 79 0.12 0.22 7.00
N PHE A 80 0.46 1.47 6.74
CA PHE A 80 1.35 1.87 5.66
C PHE A 80 2.77 2.03 6.21
N PHE A 81 3.75 1.42 5.55
CA PHE A 81 5.14 1.48 6.00
C PHE A 81 5.81 2.72 5.41
N PRO A 82 6.34 3.64 6.23
CA PRO A 82 7.01 4.84 5.71
C PRO A 82 8.36 4.48 5.08
N PRO A 83 8.99 5.41 4.33
CA PRO A 83 10.35 5.27 3.88
C PRO A 83 11.33 4.95 5.02
N LYS A 84 12.35 4.16 4.70
CA LYS A 84 13.38 3.70 5.65
C LYS A 84 14.02 4.89 6.35
N GLY A 85 14.11 4.82 7.67
CA GLY A 85 14.71 5.86 8.51
C GLY A 85 13.84 7.09 8.71
N GLN A 86 12.60 7.10 8.20
CA GLN A 86 11.67 8.22 8.33
C GLN A 86 10.33 7.77 8.95
N PRO A 87 10.31 7.34 10.23
CA PRO A 87 9.11 6.78 10.85
C PRO A 87 7.92 7.74 10.89
N GLN A 88 8.18 9.05 10.92
CA GLN A 88 7.16 10.10 10.94
C GLN A 88 6.93 10.74 9.55
N TYR A 89 7.44 10.13 8.48
CA TYR A 89 7.40 10.69 7.11
C TYR A 89 6.05 11.29 6.72
N PHE A 90 4.96 10.53 6.90
CA PHE A 90 3.62 10.97 6.52
C PHE A 90 3.15 12.18 7.33
N GLU A 91 3.59 12.30 8.58
CA GLU A 91 3.23 13.41 9.45
C GLU A 91 4.10 14.65 9.20
N GLU A 92 5.41 14.46 9.08
CA GLU A 92 6.37 15.53 8.81
C GLU A 92 6.03 16.23 7.48
N VAL A 93 5.86 15.46 6.40
CA VAL A 93 5.53 16.03 5.08
C VAL A 93 4.14 16.67 5.08
N ALA A 94 3.15 16.06 5.76
CA ALA A 94 1.83 16.66 5.88
C ALA A 94 1.87 17.99 6.64
N ARG A 95 2.68 18.08 7.70
CA ARG A 95 2.89 19.31 8.48
C ARG A 95 3.58 20.39 7.65
N GLU A 96 4.60 20.04 6.88
CA GLU A 96 5.26 20.96 5.95
C GLU A 96 4.26 21.53 4.93
N MET A 97 3.43 20.67 4.34
CA MET A 97 2.36 21.09 3.43
C MET A 97 1.33 22.00 4.11
N PHE A 98 0.95 21.70 5.35
CA PHE A 98 0.01 22.50 6.13
C PHE A 98 0.56 23.90 6.42
N VAL A 99 1.78 23.98 6.96
CA VAL A 99 2.45 25.25 7.30
C VAL A 99 2.66 26.11 6.07
N LYS A 100 2.93 25.49 4.91
CA LYS A 100 3.03 26.22 3.63
C LYS A 100 1.73 26.91 3.23
N VAL A 101 0.57 26.34 3.54
CA VAL A 101 -0.75 26.93 3.25
C VAL A 101 -1.17 27.90 4.35
N TYR A 102 -0.85 27.61 5.63
CA TYR A 102 -1.25 28.38 6.81
C TYR A 102 -0.04 28.75 7.69
N PRO A 103 0.85 29.66 7.24
CA PRO A 103 2.12 29.93 7.92
C PRO A 103 1.98 30.57 9.31
N GLY A 104 0.85 31.23 9.60
CA GLY A 104 0.60 31.89 10.89
C GLY A 104 -0.06 31.01 11.95
N ARG A 105 -0.31 29.72 11.67
CA ARG A 105 -1.00 28.82 12.60
C ARG A 105 0.03 27.90 13.28
N HIS A 106 0.18 28.05 14.59
CA HIS A 106 1.17 27.32 15.39
C HIS A 106 0.63 26.06 16.07
N ASP A 107 -0.67 26.06 16.41
CA ASP A 107 -1.34 24.89 16.99
C ASP A 107 -1.93 24.02 15.87
N ILE A 108 -1.17 22.99 15.49
CA ILE A 108 -1.54 22.04 14.44
C ILE A 108 -2.10 20.77 15.09
N SER A 109 -3.39 20.50 14.89
CA SER A 109 -4.04 19.28 15.38
C SER A 109 -3.88 18.11 14.41
N GLU A 110 -4.13 16.88 14.88
CA GLU A 110 -4.15 15.70 14.00
C GLU A 110 -5.23 15.78 12.92
N ASP A 111 -6.38 16.36 13.25
CA ASP A 111 -7.50 16.55 12.31
C ASP A 111 -7.12 17.51 11.18
N ASP A 112 -6.35 18.57 11.50
CA ASP A 112 -5.81 19.48 10.50
C ASP A 112 -4.89 18.74 9.51
N LEU A 113 -4.07 17.79 10.00
CA LEU A 113 -3.14 17.01 9.17
C LEU A 113 -3.81 15.86 8.42
N ARG A 114 -5.03 15.46 8.78
CA ARG A 114 -5.70 14.29 8.20
C ARG A 114 -5.82 14.37 6.68
N PHE A 115 -6.22 15.52 6.15
CA PHE A 115 -6.30 15.76 4.71
C PHE A 115 -4.91 15.78 4.06
N TYR A 116 -3.96 16.52 4.64
CA TYR A 116 -2.61 16.67 4.09
C TYR A 116 -1.82 15.36 4.08
N ARG A 117 -2.02 14.47 5.06
CA ARG A 117 -1.48 13.09 5.05
C ARG A 117 -1.89 12.35 3.77
N THR A 118 -3.07 12.61 3.21
CA THR A 118 -3.50 11.97 1.95
C THR A 118 -2.77 12.49 0.71
N LEU A 119 -2.16 13.68 0.78
CA LEU A 119 -1.44 14.31 -0.32
C LEU A 119 0.05 13.97 -0.32
N VAL A 120 0.55 13.33 0.75
CA VAL A 120 1.96 12.96 0.87
C VAL A 120 2.33 11.98 -0.26
N PRO A 121 3.38 12.28 -1.06
CA PRO A 121 3.87 11.36 -2.09
C PRO A 121 4.25 10.01 -1.48
N TYR A 122 3.84 8.92 -2.12
CA TYR A 122 4.06 7.58 -1.60
C TYR A 122 4.08 6.55 -2.74
N CYS A 123 5.25 6.42 -3.36
CA CYS A 123 5.54 5.39 -4.36
C CYS A 123 7.06 5.10 -4.40
N PRO A 124 7.51 3.84 -4.34
CA PRO A 124 6.70 2.64 -4.15
C PRO A 124 6.02 2.63 -2.77
N ALA A 125 4.98 1.82 -2.64
CA ALA A 125 4.16 1.72 -1.44
C ALA A 125 4.14 0.29 -0.92
N LEU A 126 4.26 0.14 0.40
CA LEU A 126 4.16 -1.14 1.11
C LEU A 126 3.17 -0.98 2.26
N PHE A 127 2.20 -1.88 2.35
CA PHE A 127 1.23 -1.85 3.43
C PHE A 127 0.82 -3.24 3.90
N LEU A 128 0.47 -3.33 5.18
CA LEU A 128 -0.14 -4.49 5.78
C LEU A 128 -1.64 -4.47 5.51
N VAL A 129 -2.22 -5.61 5.16
CA VAL A 129 -3.65 -5.76 4.90
C VAL A 129 -4.36 -6.26 6.16
N GLU A 130 -5.45 -5.60 6.54
CA GLU A 130 -6.33 -6.01 7.63
C GLU A 130 -7.28 -7.14 7.17
N GLU A 131 -7.90 -6.96 6.00
CA GLU A 131 -8.85 -7.92 5.43
C GLU A 131 -8.94 -7.81 3.90
N VAL A 132 -9.33 -8.91 3.27
CA VAL A 132 -9.80 -8.94 1.88
C VAL A 132 -11.31 -9.00 1.89
N LYS A 133 -11.95 -7.94 1.40
CA LYS A 133 -13.40 -7.79 1.34
C LYS A 133 -13.98 -8.80 0.37
N ASN A 134 -15.05 -9.47 0.80
CA ASN A 134 -15.78 -10.46 0.00
C ASN A 134 -14.93 -11.63 -0.54
N GLY A 135 -13.72 -11.83 0.01
CA GLY A 135 -12.83 -12.92 -0.39
C GLY A 135 -12.26 -12.81 -1.80
N MET A 136 -12.26 -11.62 -2.41
CA MET A 136 -11.77 -11.40 -3.77
C MET A 136 -10.83 -10.20 -3.83
N ILE A 137 -9.70 -10.37 -4.51
CA ILE A 137 -8.81 -9.28 -4.92
C ILE A 137 -9.14 -8.94 -6.37
N TYR A 138 -9.25 -7.65 -6.67
CA TYR A 138 -9.59 -7.13 -8.00
C TYR A 138 -8.40 -6.44 -8.65
N CYS A 139 -8.37 -6.43 -9.98
CA CYS A 139 -7.48 -5.61 -10.79
C CYS A 139 -8.28 -4.65 -11.67
N ALA A 140 -7.65 -3.52 -12.02
CA ALA A 140 -8.19 -2.56 -12.94
C ALA A 140 -8.33 -3.20 -14.33
N ASP A 141 -9.46 -2.96 -14.96
CA ASP A 141 -9.74 -3.42 -16.32
C ASP A 141 -10.68 -2.42 -16.99
N HIS A 142 -10.16 -1.72 -18.00
CA HIS A 142 -10.91 -0.69 -18.72
C HIS A 142 -12.06 -1.24 -19.54
N ASP A 143 -12.01 -2.52 -19.92
CA ASP A 143 -13.05 -3.18 -20.71
C ASP A 143 -14.18 -3.74 -19.83
N ALA A 144 -13.95 -3.85 -18.52
CA ALA A 144 -14.97 -4.29 -17.57
C ALA A 144 -16.00 -3.19 -17.29
N ARG A 145 -17.29 -3.55 -17.17
CA ARG A 145 -18.39 -2.61 -16.89
C ARG A 145 -18.18 -1.77 -15.63
N SER A 146 -17.52 -2.32 -14.61
CA SER A 146 -17.17 -1.64 -13.36
C SER A 146 -15.80 -0.94 -13.38
N GLY A 147 -15.02 -1.12 -14.45
CA GLY A 147 -13.60 -0.72 -14.50
C GLY A 147 -12.66 -1.65 -13.71
N TRP A 148 -13.19 -2.75 -13.17
CA TRP A 148 -12.48 -3.69 -12.29
C TRP A 148 -12.96 -5.11 -12.55
N ARG A 149 -12.04 -6.07 -12.57
CA ARG A 149 -12.34 -7.50 -12.67
C ARG A 149 -11.68 -8.30 -11.54
N PRO A 150 -12.19 -9.48 -11.19
CA PRO A 150 -11.54 -10.35 -10.22
C PRO A 150 -10.16 -10.81 -10.71
N ALA A 151 -9.15 -10.67 -9.86
CA ALA A 151 -7.78 -11.13 -10.10
C ALA A 151 -7.44 -12.42 -9.35
N ALA A 152 -7.85 -12.52 -8.08
CA ALA A 152 -7.62 -13.71 -7.26
C ALA A 152 -8.74 -13.89 -6.23
N LYS A 153 -9.13 -15.15 -5.97
CA LYS A 153 -10.00 -15.51 -4.86
C LYS A 153 -9.14 -15.78 -3.64
N PHE A 154 -9.28 -14.97 -2.60
CA PHE A 154 -8.50 -15.09 -1.37
C PHE A 154 -9.28 -14.54 -0.17
N VAL A 155 -9.63 -15.42 0.76
CA VAL A 155 -10.31 -15.04 2.01
C VAL A 155 -9.25 -14.77 3.07
N TYR A 156 -9.24 -13.56 3.60
CA TYR A 156 -8.27 -13.16 4.60
C TYR A 156 -8.85 -12.12 5.55
N ARG A 157 -8.59 -12.32 6.84
CA ARG A 157 -8.82 -11.34 7.89
C ARG A 157 -7.78 -11.54 8.97
N ARG A 158 -7.03 -10.50 9.30
CA ARG A 158 -6.02 -10.53 10.35
C ARG A 158 -6.71 -10.60 11.71
N ILE A 159 -6.33 -11.57 12.52
CA ILE A 159 -6.74 -11.66 13.92
C ILE A 159 -5.74 -10.84 14.74
N ARG A 160 -6.23 -9.83 15.46
CA ARG A 160 -5.42 -9.09 16.43
C ARG A 160 -5.42 -9.88 17.73
N THR A 161 -4.33 -10.58 18.00
CA THR A 161 -4.10 -11.16 19.33
C THR A 161 -3.57 -10.03 20.22
N SER A 162 -4.34 -9.72 21.28
CA SER A 162 -4.00 -8.73 22.31
C SER A 162 -2.76 -9.11 23.11
#